data_AF-A0A519UWC5-F1
#
_entry.id   AF-A0A519UWC5-F1
#
_cell.length_a   1.000
_cell.length_b   1.000
_cell.length_c   1.000
_cell.angle_alpha   90.00
_cell.angle_beta   90.00
_cell.angle_gamma   90.00
#
_symmetry.space_group_name_H-M   'P 1'
#
loop_
_entity.id
_entity.type
_entity.pdbx_description
1 polymer ?
#
loop_
_entity_poly.entity_id
_entity_poly.type
_entity_poly.pdbx_seq_one_letter_code
_entity_poly.pdbx_strand_id
1 'polypeptide(L)'
;MQNHPHYQIALSATLSLLLFLTTVKTHAQQQAFSYNQYADNLITLNPAYSLLDKAGSINVLGRRQFIGIEGAPTTLLFNSNMPIPSINAAAGVSVVNDQFAIERLTEVNVFFAKAITLNEQTKLGVS
;
A
#
# COMPACT_ATOMS: atom_id res chain seq x y z
N MET A 1 57.53 -14.12 -26.10
CA MET A 1 56.23 -13.56 -25.65
C MET A 1 55.55 -14.61 -24.80
N GLN A 2 55.68 -14.49 -23.48
CA GLN A 2 55.28 -15.51 -22.51
C GLN A 2 53.82 -15.25 -22.11
N ASN A 3 52.89 -16.08 -22.61
CA ASN A 3 51.49 -16.01 -22.20
C ASN A 3 51.40 -16.44 -20.72
N HIS A 4 51.12 -15.51 -19.82
CA HIS A 4 50.93 -15.81 -18.39
C HIS A 4 49.47 -16.25 -18.16
N PRO A 5 49.17 -17.56 -18.04
CA PRO A 5 47.80 -18.08 -18.00
C PRO A 5 47.02 -17.59 -16.77
N HIS A 6 47.72 -17.24 -15.69
CA HIS A 6 47.11 -16.73 -14.46
C HIS A 6 46.36 -15.41 -14.64
N TYR A 7 46.85 -14.51 -15.51
CA TYR A 7 46.17 -13.24 -15.79
C TYR A 7 44.90 -13.46 -16.60
N GLN A 8 44.92 -14.41 -17.55
CA GLN A 8 43.75 -14.76 -18.36
C GLN A 8 42.66 -15.43 -17.51
N ILE A 9 43.04 -16.27 -16.54
CA ILE A 9 42.11 -16.89 -15.58
C ILE A 9 41.54 -15.84 -14.61
N ALA A 10 42.36 -14.93 -14.10
CA ALA A 10 41.90 -13.85 -13.23
C ALA A 10 40.95 -12.89 -13.97
N LEU A 11 41.24 -12.56 -15.22
CA LEU A 11 40.39 -11.74 -16.07
C LEU A 11 39.05 -12.42 -16.37
N SER A 12 39.06 -13.71 -16.71
CA SER A 12 37.83 -14.47 -16.99
C SER A 12 36.99 -14.67 -15.73
N ALA A 13 37.61 -14.91 -14.58
CA ALA A 13 36.93 -14.97 -13.29
C ALA A 13 36.29 -13.63 -12.91
N THR A 14 37.01 -12.52 -13.11
CA THR A 14 36.51 -11.16 -12.85
C THR A 14 35.33 -10.83 -13.77
N LEU A 15 35.43 -11.17 -15.05
CA LEU A 15 34.36 -10.97 -16.02
C LEU A 15 33.12 -11.81 -15.71
N SER A 16 33.32 -13.06 -15.28
CA SER A 16 32.23 -13.97 -14.87
C SER A 16 31.51 -13.46 -13.62
N LEU A 17 32.25 -12.91 -12.66
CA LEU A 17 31.69 -12.30 -11.46
C LEU A 17 30.88 -11.03 -11.77
N LEU A 18 31.38 -10.17 -12.66
CA LEU A 18 30.65 -9.01 -13.18
C LEU A 18 29.38 -9.41 -13.91
N LEU A 19 29.44 -10.46 -14.74
CA LEU A 19 28.24 -10.99 -15.41
C LEU A 19 27.21 -11.49 -14.39
N PHE A 20 27.65 -12.24 -13.38
CA PHE A 20 26.77 -12.77 -12.34
C PHE A 20 26.04 -11.65 -11.57
N LEU A 21 26.74 -10.57 -11.21
CA LEU A 21 26.19 -9.42 -10.48
C LEU A 21 25.06 -8.69 -11.25
N THR A 22 25.01 -8.79 -12.57
CA THR A 22 23.98 -8.14 -13.41
C THR A 22 22.72 -8.98 -13.62
N THR A 23 22.71 -10.24 -13.18
CA THR A 23 21.54 -11.13 -13.32
C THR A 23 20.47 -10.93 -12.23
N VAL A 24 20.80 -10.21 -11.16
CA VAL A 24 19.87 -9.94 -10.06
C VAL A 24 18.89 -8.86 -10.49
N LYS A 25 17.64 -9.24 -10.76
CA LYS A 25 16.54 -8.28 -10.95
C LYS A 25 16.24 -7.62 -9.61
N THR A 26 16.58 -6.35 -9.46
CA THR A 26 16.19 -5.56 -8.29
C THR A 26 14.74 -5.12 -8.45
N HIS A 27 13.89 -5.53 -7.51
CA HIS A 27 12.53 -5.00 -7.40
C HIS A 27 12.59 -3.71 -6.57
N ALA A 28 12.78 -2.56 -7.23
CA ALA A 28 12.72 -1.25 -6.58
C ALA A 28 11.27 -0.79 -6.34
N GLN A 29 10.39 -1.71 -5.94
CA GLN A 29 9.00 -1.38 -5.64
C GLN A 29 8.96 -0.85 -4.21
N GLN A 30 8.63 0.43 -4.09
CA GLN A 30 8.24 1.00 -2.81
C GLN A 30 6.99 0.26 -2.38
N GLN A 31 7.02 -0.41 -1.21
CA GLN A 31 5.83 -1.05 -0.66
C GLN A 31 4.76 0.04 -0.53
N ALA A 32 3.79 0.06 -1.44
CA ALA A 32 2.71 1.05 -1.48
C ALA A 32 2.02 1.14 -0.10
N PHE A 33 2.05 0.03 0.65
CA PHE A 33 1.45 -0.08 1.96
C PHE A 33 2.38 -0.73 2.99
N SER A 34 3.22 0.06 3.64
CA SER A 34 3.78 -0.30 4.95
C SER A 34 2.78 0.15 6.01
N TYR A 35 1.88 -0.76 6.40
CA TYR A 35 0.89 -0.51 7.43
C TYR A 35 1.35 -1.08 8.78
N ASN A 36 1.97 -0.24 9.61
CA ASN A 36 2.03 -0.53 11.05
C ASN A 36 0.68 -0.19 11.75
N GLN A 37 -0.22 0.54 11.08
CA GLN A 37 -1.51 1.01 11.61
C GLN A 37 -2.70 0.58 10.74
N TYR A 38 -2.63 -0.52 9.97
CA TYR A 38 -3.77 -0.95 9.14
C TYR A 38 -5.01 -1.29 9.98
N ALA A 39 -4.80 -1.75 11.21
CA ALA A 39 -5.88 -2.16 12.11
C ALA A 39 -6.86 -1.01 12.40
N ASP A 40 -6.34 0.23 12.44
CA ASP A 40 -7.13 1.42 12.68
C ASP A 40 -7.87 1.90 11.42
N ASN A 41 -7.58 1.29 10.26
CA ASN A 41 -8.11 1.75 8.99
C ASN A 41 -8.38 0.62 7.97
N LEU A 42 -9.14 -0.37 8.43
CA LEU A 42 -9.50 -1.56 7.65
C LEU A 42 -10.42 -1.25 6.45
N ILE A 43 -11.07 -0.10 6.43
CA ILE A 43 -11.97 0.33 5.35
C ILE A 43 -11.23 0.52 4.02
N THR A 44 -9.98 1.00 4.05
CA THR A 44 -9.15 1.13 2.82
C THR A 44 -8.84 -0.23 2.20
N LEU A 45 -8.74 -1.28 3.02
CA LEU A 45 -8.44 -2.65 2.60
C LEU A 45 -9.70 -3.40 2.18
N ASN A 46 -10.77 -3.29 2.98
CA ASN A 46 -12.04 -3.94 2.73
C ASN A 46 -13.20 -3.04 3.21
N PRO A 47 -13.90 -2.36 2.30
CA PRO A 47 -14.98 -1.47 2.68
C PRO A 47 -16.18 -2.19 3.33
N ALA A 48 -16.37 -3.50 3.09
CA ALA A 48 -17.40 -4.28 3.77
C ALA A 48 -17.19 -4.37 5.29
N TYR A 49 -15.98 -4.09 5.80
CA TYR A 49 -15.70 -3.98 7.23
C TYR A 49 -16.54 -2.89 7.91
N SER A 50 -16.90 -1.81 7.19
CA SER A 50 -17.76 -0.73 7.70
C SER A 50 -19.16 -1.19 8.15
N LEU A 51 -19.58 -2.41 7.77
CA LEU A 51 -20.85 -3.00 8.20
C LEU A 51 -20.80 -3.59 9.62
N LEU A 52 -19.61 -3.82 10.17
CA LEU A 52 -19.43 -4.37 11.52
C LEU A 52 -19.60 -3.29 12.59
N ASP A 53 -19.23 -2.05 12.26
CA ASP A 53 -19.35 -0.93 13.18
C ASP A 53 -20.74 -0.29 13.07
N LYS A 54 -21.27 0.15 14.22
CA LYS A 54 -22.62 0.77 14.30
C LYS A 54 -22.55 2.28 14.36
N ALA A 55 -21.36 2.85 14.56
CA ALA A 55 -21.12 4.27 14.54
C ALA A 55 -20.41 4.69 13.25
N GLY A 56 -20.71 5.88 12.74
CA GLY A 56 -19.88 6.49 11.71
C GLY A 56 -18.51 6.84 12.26
N SER A 57 -17.48 6.76 11.43
CA SER A 57 -16.12 7.15 11.84
C SER A 57 -15.39 7.93 10.76
N ILE A 58 -14.50 8.81 11.23
CA ILE A 58 -13.62 9.65 10.41
C ILE A 58 -12.21 9.43 10.94
N ASN A 59 -11.27 9.14 10.05
CA ASN A 59 -9.88 8.86 10.36
C ASN A 59 -8.96 9.70 9.47
N VAL A 60 -7.95 10.32 10.06
CA VAL A 60 -6.94 11.10 9.34
C VAL A 60 -5.56 10.60 9.76
N LEU A 61 -4.72 10.26 8.79
CA LEU A 61 -3.38 9.75 9.01
C LEU A 61 -2.38 10.47 8.11
N GLY A 62 -1.34 11.04 8.72
CA GLY A 62 -0.21 11.62 8.02
C GLY A 62 1.05 10.79 8.24
N ARG A 63 1.79 10.50 7.17
CA ARG A 63 3.08 9.80 7.22
C ARG A 63 4.13 10.61 6.47
N ARG A 64 5.30 10.75 7.08
CA ARG A 64 6.50 11.31 6.45
C ARG A 64 7.66 10.36 6.65
N GLN A 65 8.33 9.98 5.57
CA GLN A 65 9.52 9.15 5.61
C GLN A 65 10.76 10.00 5.32
N PHE A 66 11.95 9.49 5.65
CA PHE A 66 13.25 10.14 5.38
C PHE A 66 13.28 11.63 5.76
N ILE A 67 12.84 11.93 6.99
CA ILE A 67 12.75 13.30 7.50
C ILE A 67 14.11 14.00 7.36
N GLY A 68 14.11 15.22 6.85
CA GLY A 68 15.32 16.01 6.61
C GLY A 68 15.84 15.95 5.18
N ILE A 69 15.30 15.09 4.32
CA ILE A 69 15.59 15.07 2.88
C ILE A 69 14.54 15.91 2.13
N GLU A 70 14.99 16.75 1.20
CA GLU A 70 14.11 17.51 0.31
C GLU A 70 13.37 16.56 -0.64
N GLY A 71 12.05 16.77 -0.81
CA GLY A 71 11.23 15.87 -1.62
C GLY A 71 10.98 14.50 -1.00
N ALA A 72 11.28 14.31 0.29
CA ALA A 72 11.05 13.04 0.96
C ALA A 72 9.56 12.61 0.91
N PRO A 73 9.28 11.31 0.74
CA PRO A 73 7.92 10.82 0.59
C PRO A 73 7.01 11.19 1.76
N THR A 74 5.85 11.75 1.42
CA THR A 74 4.78 12.08 2.36
C THR A 74 3.45 11.53 1.86
N THR A 75 2.70 10.91 2.75
CA THR A 75 1.36 10.39 2.49
C THR A 75 0.38 11.03 3.46
N LEU A 76 -0.75 11.51 2.96
CA LEU A 76 -1.90 11.93 3.76
C LEU A 76 -3.11 11.07 3.38
N LEU A 77 -3.73 10.45 4.37
CA LEU A 77 -4.90 9.61 4.21
C LEU A 77 -6.06 10.21 5.01
N PHE A 78 -7.20 10.39 4.35
CA PHE A 78 -8.46 10.78 4.97
C PHE A 78 -9.50 9.72 4.64
N ASN A 79 -10.11 9.12 5.65
CA ASN A 79 -11.18 8.15 5.47
C ASN A 79 -12.39 8.52 6.29
N SER A 80 -13.57 8.32 5.71
CA SER A 80 -14.84 8.45 6.42
C SER A 80 -15.77 7.34 6.00
N ASN A 81 -16.59 6.89 6.95
CA ASN A 81 -17.69 5.99 6.68
C ASN A 81 -18.88 6.33 7.58
N MET A 82 -20.06 6.10 7.04
CA MET A 82 -21.33 6.34 7.70
C MET A 82 -22.20 5.10 7.55
N PRO A 83 -22.61 4.45 8.65
CA PRO A 83 -23.60 3.40 8.58
C PRO A 83 -24.97 3.99 8.23
N ILE A 84 -25.76 3.22 7.47
CA ILE A 84 -27.12 3.51 7.06
C ILE A 84 -28.01 2.37 7.60
N PRO A 85 -28.43 2.45 8.88
CA PRO A 85 -29.07 1.33 9.57
C PRO A 85 -30.41 0.92 8.93
N SER A 86 -31.16 1.88 8.37
CA SER A 86 -32.48 1.64 7.74
C SER A 86 -32.43 0.61 6.62
N ILE A 87 -31.29 0.47 5.97
CA ILE A 87 -31.08 -0.49 4.89
C ILE A 87 -29.93 -1.46 5.22
N ASN A 88 -29.46 -1.57 6.46
CA ASN A 88 -28.31 -2.42 6.81
C ASN A 88 -27.11 -2.21 5.86
N ALA A 89 -26.80 -0.96 5.54
CA ALA A 89 -25.71 -0.59 4.64
C ALA A 89 -24.73 0.35 5.33
N ALA A 90 -23.63 0.66 4.66
CA ALA A 90 -22.68 1.70 5.03
C ALA A 90 -22.12 2.31 3.74
N ALA A 91 -21.78 3.60 3.79
CA ALA A 91 -21.15 4.28 2.66
C ALA A 91 -20.00 5.14 3.16
N GLY A 92 -19.02 5.39 2.32
CA GLY A 92 -17.86 6.16 2.73
C GLY A 92 -17.00 6.61 1.58
N VAL A 93 -15.99 7.39 1.95
CA VAL A 93 -14.98 7.91 1.04
C VAL A 93 -13.60 7.78 1.68
N SER A 94 -12.63 7.43 0.86
CA SER A 94 -11.21 7.39 1.18
C SER A 94 -10.46 8.27 0.18
N VAL A 95 -9.66 9.20 0.70
CA VAL A 95 -8.81 10.09 -0.08
C VAL A 95 -7.38 9.86 0.36
N VAL A 96 -6.53 9.50 -0.59
CA VAL A 96 -5.08 9.35 -0.38
C VAL A 96 -4.39 10.43 -1.20
N ASN A 97 -3.50 11.18 -0.57
CA ASN A 97 -2.61 12.11 -1.24
C ASN A 97 -1.16 11.67 -0.96
N ASP A 98 -0.52 11.13 -1.99
CA ASP A 98 0.89 10.78 -1.96
C ASP A 98 1.72 11.83 -2.68
N GLN A 99 2.84 12.19 -2.07
CA GLN A 99 3.82 13.09 -2.66
C GLN A 99 5.19 12.45 -2.54
N PHE A 100 5.92 12.41 -3.64
CA PHE A 100 7.27 11.89 -3.71
C PHE A 100 8.08 12.75 -4.68
N ALA A 101 9.13 13.40 -4.18
CA ALA A 101 9.90 14.38 -4.94
C ALA A 101 9.00 15.43 -5.62
N ILE A 102 8.93 15.40 -6.95
CA ILE A 102 8.09 16.29 -7.77
C ILE A 102 6.72 15.69 -8.13
N GLU A 103 6.52 14.40 -7.86
CA GLU A 103 5.29 13.68 -8.18
C GLU A 103 4.26 13.86 -7.08
N ARG A 104 2.99 14.02 -7.50
CA ARG A 104 1.84 14.08 -6.62
C ARG A 104 0.74 13.21 -7.18
N LEU A 105 0.30 12.25 -6.40
CA LEU A 105 -0.80 11.35 -6.72
C LEU A 105 -1.92 11.58 -5.72
N THR A 106 -3.13 11.80 -6.20
CA THR A 106 -4.32 11.85 -5.35
C THR A 106 -5.30 10.79 -5.83
N GLU A 107 -5.62 9.87 -4.93
CA GLU A 107 -6.59 8.81 -5.17
C GLU A 107 -7.83 9.10 -4.35
N VAL A 108 -9.00 9.02 -5.00
CA VAL A 108 -10.30 9.19 -4.36
C VAL A 108 -11.11 7.93 -4.61
N ASN A 109 -11.45 7.23 -3.52
CA ASN A 109 -12.23 6.01 -3.53
C ASN A 109 -13.54 6.27 -2.81
N VAL A 110 -14.66 5.95 -3.47
CA VAL A 110 -16.00 6.01 -2.86
C VAL A 110 -16.55 4.59 -2.85
N PHE A 111 -17.19 4.20 -1.76
CA PHE A 111 -17.74 2.86 -1.64
C PHE A 111 -19.14 2.86 -1.02
N PHE A 112 -19.86 1.78 -1.28
CA PHE A 112 -21.12 1.45 -0.66
C PHE A 112 -21.13 -0.03 -0.30
N ALA A 113 -21.28 -0.34 0.98
CA ALA A 113 -21.35 -1.70 1.49
C ALA A 113 -22.77 -2.04 1.95
N LYS A 114 -23.21 -3.27 1.75
CA LYS A 114 -24.52 -3.79 2.14
C LYS A 114 -24.37 -5.11 2.88
N ALA A 115 -25.08 -5.25 3.99
CA ALA A 115 -25.23 -6.53 4.69
C ALA A 115 -26.50 -7.27 4.20
N ILE A 116 -26.31 -8.48 3.70
CA ILE A 116 -27.37 -9.42 3.36
C ILE A 116 -27.52 -10.40 4.52
N THR A 117 -28.73 -10.49 5.09
CA THR A 117 -28.99 -11.42 6.21
C THR A 117 -29.30 -12.79 5.64
N LEU A 118 -28.47 -13.80 5.96
CA LEU A 118 -28.66 -15.18 5.49
C LEU A 118 -29.51 -16.00 6.48
N ASN A 119 -29.32 -15.76 7.77
CA ASN A 119 -30.07 -16.35 8.88
C ASN A 119 -30.04 -15.39 10.09
N GLU A 120 -30.64 -15.75 11.22
CA GLU A 120 -30.72 -14.89 12.41
C GLU A 120 -29.36 -14.49 13.01
N GLN A 121 -28.29 -15.23 12.70
CA GLN A 121 -26.97 -15.11 13.32
C GLN A 121 -25.87 -14.70 12.33
N THR A 122 -26.13 -14.74 11.03
CA THR A 122 -25.14 -14.60 9.96
C THR A 122 -25.56 -13.54 8.96
N LYS A 123 -24.65 -12.60 8.74
CA LYS A 123 -24.76 -11.57 7.70
C LYS A 123 -23.57 -11.68 6.75
N LEU A 124 -23.84 -11.55 5.46
CA LEU A 124 -22.83 -11.45 4.42
C LEU A 124 -22.67 -9.98 4.02
N GLY A 125 -21.47 -9.42 4.19
CA GLY A 125 -21.15 -8.08 3.73
C GLY A 125 -20.65 -8.10 2.28
N VAL A 126 -21.16 -7.17 1.47
CA VAL A 126 -20.74 -6.96 0.08
C VAL A 126 -20.47 -5.47 -0.11
N SER A 127 -19.40 -5.10 -0.80
CA SER A 127 -19.02 -3.70 -1.08
C SER A 127 -18.58 -3.51 -2.52
#